data_AF-A0A345DE43-F1
#
_entry.id   AF-A0A345DE43-F1
#
_cell.length_a   1.000
_cell.length_b   1.000
_cell.length_c   1.000
_cell.angle_alpha   90.00
_cell.angle_beta   90.00
_cell.angle_gamma   90.00
#
_symmetry.space_group_name_H-M   'P 1'
#
loop_
_entity.id
_entity.type
_entity.pdbx_description
1 polymer ?
#
loop_
_entity_poly.entity_id
_entity_poly.type
_entity_poly.pdbx_seq_one_letter_code
_entity_poly.pdbx_strand_id
1 'polypeptide(L)'
;MSTIDQLLTQAIEAQNNLTAVVATKMASINASVAAAIAAVPALEKTCFLDEIAGSDTNDGLTAGTAFATMTKCATLSQIGGILTIKIVGDYTLKAPEVTFKKNSVTFITSAARKTDGSIYSLNLALFDDGVTAGSKVVSSLASLHGYNSISTDQLNVVFPLNPTNAPITQPEFLRVRGLGDLSIRSNIFSGAITSAGRVGCWMKSRGQGRVELYLYSTTYTSDMAGRWLNGMAAAADPKSYTDVLTNLTSL
;
A
#
# COMPACT_ATOMS: atom_id res chain seq x y z
N MET A 1 -63.07 3.21 46.74
CA MET A 1 -62.23 2.48 45.76
C MET A 1 -62.00 1.08 46.30
N SER A 2 -62.26 0.04 45.53
CA SER A 2 -62.02 -1.33 45.98
C SER A 2 -60.52 -1.65 46.00
N THR A 3 -60.10 -2.65 46.78
CA THR A 3 -58.71 -3.14 46.78
C THR A 3 -58.25 -3.55 45.38
N ILE A 4 -59.16 -4.05 44.54
CA ILE A 4 -58.89 -4.41 43.14
C ILE A 4 -58.56 -3.17 42.30
N ASP A 5 -59.32 -2.08 42.46
CA ASP A 5 -59.07 -0.82 41.74
C ASP A 5 -57.70 -0.21 42.12
N GLN A 6 -57.30 -0.34 43.39
CA GLN A 6 -55.98 0.08 43.86
C GLN A 6 -54.86 -0.73 43.20
N LEU A 7 -54.99 -2.06 43.16
CA LEU A 7 -54.01 -2.95 42.54
C LEU A 7 -53.91 -2.72 41.02
N LEU A 8 -55.05 -2.51 40.35
CA LEU A 8 -55.08 -2.20 38.91
C LEU A 8 -54.36 -0.87 38.62
N THR A 9 -54.62 0.15 39.43
CA THR A 9 -53.95 1.45 39.30
C THR A 9 -52.44 1.31 39.45
N GLN A 10 -51.98 0.60 40.50
CA GLN A 10 -50.55 0.35 40.74
C GLN A 10 -49.90 -0.43 39.59
N ALA A 11 -50.58 -1.42 39.01
CA ALA A 11 -50.06 -2.17 37.87
C ALA A 11 -49.88 -1.30 36.61
N ILE A 12 -50.84 -0.41 36.33
CA ILE A 12 -50.76 0.54 35.21
C ILE A 12 -49.61 1.53 35.41
N GLU A 13 -49.43 2.06 36.62
CA GLU A 13 -48.30 2.93 36.95
C GLU A 13 -46.95 2.21 36.78
N ALA A 14 -46.84 0.99 37.29
CA ALA A 14 -45.63 0.18 37.13
C ALA A 14 -45.32 -0.11 35.66
N GLN A 15 -46.35 -0.42 34.85
CA GLN A 15 -46.20 -0.62 33.41
C GLN A 15 -45.74 0.66 32.71
N ASN A 16 -46.36 1.80 32.99
CA ASN A 16 -45.97 3.09 32.39
C ASN A 16 -44.54 3.47 32.77
N ASN A 17 -44.16 3.27 34.04
CA ASN A 17 -42.80 3.50 34.51
C ASN A 17 -41.79 2.58 33.80
N LEU A 18 -42.12 1.28 33.65
CA LEU A 18 -41.27 0.35 32.92
C LEU A 18 -41.12 0.75 31.46
N THR A 19 -42.22 1.12 30.78
CA THR A 19 -42.18 1.61 29.39
C THR A 19 -41.30 2.86 29.25
N ALA A 20 -41.43 3.82 30.17
CA ALA A 20 -40.61 5.04 30.16
C ALA A 20 -39.12 4.75 30.41
N VAL A 21 -38.81 3.87 31.36
CA VAL A 21 -37.44 3.43 31.64
C VAL A 21 -36.84 2.72 30.43
N VAL A 22 -37.58 1.81 29.80
CA VAL A 22 -37.12 1.09 28.60
C VAL A 22 -36.86 2.08 27.45
N ALA A 23 -37.79 2.99 27.17
CA ALA A 23 -37.61 3.99 26.11
C ALA A 23 -36.37 4.86 26.33
N THR A 24 -36.14 5.31 27.56
CA THR A 24 -34.97 6.11 27.94
C THR A 24 -33.68 5.31 27.75
N LYS A 25 -33.65 4.06 28.22
CA LYS A 25 -32.47 3.19 28.08
C LYS A 25 -32.17 2.88 26.62
N MET A 26 -33.20 2.64 25.79
CA MET A 26 -33.03 2.45 24.36
C MET A 26 -32.42 3.69 23.69
N ALA A 27 -32.88 4.89 24.05
CA ALA A 27 -32.29 6.14 23.53
C ALA A 27 -30.81 6.28 23.92
N SER A 28 -30.44 6.01 25.18
CA SER A 28 -29.04 6.04 25.61
C SER A 28 -28.16 5.01 24.91
N ILE A 29 -28.68 3.79 24.68
CA ILE A 29 -27.98 2.73 23.94
C ILE A 29 -27.76 3.17 22.49
N ASN A 30 -28.81 3.66 21.82
CA ASN A 30 -28.70 4.14 20.44
C ASN A 30 -27.69 5.29 20.30
N ALA A 31 -27.67 6.22 21.25
CA ALA A 31 -26.68 7.29 21.28
C ALA A 31 -25.24 6.76 21.47
N SER A 32 -25.04 5.79 22.36
CA SER A 32 -23.74 5.16 22.59
C SER A 32 -23.26 4.39 21.36
N VAL A 33 -24.15 3.66 20.68
CA VAL A 33 -23.84 2.93 19.45
C VAL A 33 -23.48 3.90 18.31
N ALA A 34 -24.25 4.98 18.13
CA ALA A 34 -23.96 6.00 17.13
C ALA A 34 -22.59 6.67 17.37
N ALA A 35 -22.27 6.99 18.63
CA ALA A 35 -20.97 7.53 19.00
C ALA A 35 -19.83 6.54 18.73
N ALA A 36 -20.02 5.25 19.04
CA ALA A 36 -19.03 4.21 18.75
C ALA A 36 -18.80 4.04 17.24
N ILE A 37 -19.85 4.06 16.42
CA ILE A 37 -19.76 3.99 14.95
C ILE A 37 -18.98 5.21 14.42
N ALA A 38 -19.32 6.42 14.89
CA ALA A 38 -18.65 7.65 14.47
C ALA A 38 -17.17 7.71 14.87
N ALA A 39 -16.78 6.99 15.93
CA ALA A 39 -15.39 6.92 16.38
C ALA A 39 -14.52 5.96 15.54
N VAL A 40 -15.11 5.07 14.72
CA VAL A 40 -14.35 4.16 13.87
C VAL A 40 -13.71 4.96 12.71
N PRO A 41 -12.38 5.01 12.61
CA PRO A 41 -11.73 5.70 11.51
C PRO A 41 -12.02 4.98 10.19
N ALA A 42 -12.21 5.76 9.12
CA ALA A 42 -12.32 5.18 7.78
C ALA A 42 -11.01 4.45 7.44
N LEU A 43 -11.10 3.13 7.30
CA LEU A 43 -9.97 2.25 6.98
C LEU A 43 -9.55 2.35 5.51
N GLU A 44 -10.43 2.85 4.66
CA GLU A 44 -10.14 3.10 3.24
C GLU A 44 -9.85 4.57 3.01
N LYS A 45 -8.70 4.84 2.42
CA LYS A 45 -8.25 6.19 2.05
C LYS A 45 -7.82 6.20 0.60
N THR A 46 -8.10 7.31 -0.08
CA THR A 46 -7.58 7.59 -1.41
C THR A 46 -6.82 8.90 -1.38
N CYS A 47 -5.65 8.97 -2.03
CA CYS A 47 -4.97 10.22 -2.32
C CYS A 47 -4.68 10.33 -3.82
N PHE A 48 -4.61 11.56 -4.32
CA PHE A 48 -4.08 11.87 -5.64
C PHE A 48 -2.63 12.33 -5.53
N LEU A 49 -1.79 11.89 -6.47
CA LEU A 49 -0.36 12.16 -6.53
C LEU A 49 -0.01 12.78 -7.88
N ASP A 50 0.56 13.98 -7.86
CA ASP A 50 0.99 14.70 -9.05
C ASP A 50 2.36 15.34 -8.80
N GLU A 51 3.36 14.95 -9.58
CA GLU A 51 4.73 15.45 -9.42
C GLU A 51 4.88 16.94 -9.78
N ILE A 52 4.07 17.42 -10.73
CA ILE A 52 4.24 18.71 -11.39
C ILE A 52 3.33 19.76 -10.76
N ALA A 53 2.04 19.44 -10.60
CA ALA A 53 1.04 20.38 -10.09
C ALA A 53 0.68 20.15 -8.61
N GLY A 54 1.14 19.06 -8.00
CA GLY A 54 0.83 18.71 -6.62
C GLY A 54 1.51 19.62 -5.59
N SER A 55 0.95 19.64 -4.37
CA SER A 55 1.56 20.26 -3.19
C SER A 55 1.26 19.44 -1.95
N ASP A 56 2.23 19.27 -1.06
CA ASP A 56 2.05 18.55 0.21
C ASP A 56 1.25 19.36 1.25
N THR A 57 0.93 20.61 0.94
CA THR A 57 -0.04 21.44 1.68
C THR A 57 -1.49 21.18 1.29
N ASN A 58 -1.73 20.48 0.17
CA ASN A 58 -3.08 20.15 -0.29
C ASN A 58 -3.72 19.07 0.60
N ASP A 59 -4.99 18.72 0.35
CA ASP A 59 -5.69 17.64 1.05
C ASP A 59 -5.55 16.26 0.37
N GLY A 60 -5.10 16.22 -0.88
CA GLY A 60 -4.93 14.99 -1.66
C GLY A 60 -6.25 14.34 -2.10
N LEU A 61 -7.41 14.97 -1.90
CA LEU A 61 -8.72 14.33 -2.10
C LEU A 61 -9.16 14.30 -3.57
N THR A 62 -8.62 15.18 -4.41
CA THR A 62 -8.93 15.27 -5.84
C THR A 62 -7.66 15.47 -6.66
N ALA A 63 -7.72 15.27 -7.98
CA ALA A 63 -6.59 15.53 -8.87
C ALA A 63 -6.09 16.99 -8.81
N GLY A 64 -7.00 17.96 -8.68
CA GLY A 64 -6.65 19.39 -8.56
C GLY A 64 -6.06 19.77 -7.20
N THR A 65 -6.19 18.90 -6.20
CA THR A 65 -5.62 19.06 -4.86
C THR A 65 -4.65 17.92 -4.52
N ALA A 66 -3.97 17.36 -5.54
CA ALA A 66 -3.04 16.25 -5.37
C ALA A 66 -1.85 16.61 -4.46
N PHE A 67 -1.29 15.62 -3.78
CA PHE A 67 -0.01 15.75 -3.11
C PHE A 67 1.15 15.78 -4.10
N ALA A 68 2.25 16.44 -3.72
CA ALA A 68 3.47 16.45 -4.51
C ALA A 68 4.33 15.20 -4.26
N THR A 69 4.25 14.62 -3.06
CA THR A 69 5.11 13.51 -2.66
C THR A 69 4.35 12.26 -2.25
N MET A 70 4.90 11.10 -2.64
CA MET A 70 4.40 9.81 -2.20
C MET A 70 4.56 9.61 -0.69
N THR A 71 5.57 10.24 -0.07
CA THR A 71 5.74 10.27 1.39
C THR A 71 4.52 10.87 2.07
N LYS A 72 3.97 11.97 1.53
CA LYS A 72 2.75 12.58 2.06
C LYS A 72 1.54 11.64 1.95
N CYS A 73 1.34 11.00 0.80
CA CYS A 73 0.33 9.93 0.65
C CYS A 73 0.52 8.81 1.69
N ALA A 74 1.76 8.36 1.91
CA ALA A 74 2.05 7.29 2.86
C ALA A 74 1.68 7.64 4.31
N THR A 75 1.65 8.92 4.70
CA THR A 75 1.18 9.35 6.02
C THR A 75 -0.30 9.03 6.26
N LEU A 76 -1.10 8.92 5.19
CA LEU A 76 -2.51 8.52 5.25
C LEU A 76 -2.71 7.02 5.47
N SER A 77 -1.66 6.21 5.34
CA SER A 77 -1.75 4.79 5.66
C SER A 77 -2.12 4.58 7.12
N GLN A 78 -3.05 3.64 7.35
CA GLN A 78 -3.51 3.22 8.66
C GLN A 78 -3.26 1.71 8.81
N ILE A 79 -3.01 1.28 10.05
CA ILE A 79 -2.83 -0.14 10.36
C ILE A 79 -4.15 -0.88 10.09
N GLY A 80 -4.09 -1.92 9.26
CA GLY A 80 -5.26 -2.72 8.85
C GLY A 80 -6.11 -2.07 7.74
N GLY A 81 -5.71 -0.91 7.22
CA GLY A 81 -6.46 -0.17 6.21
C GLY A 81 -6.03 -0.46 4.76
N ILE A 82 -6.71 0.23 3.84
CA ILE A 82 -6.42 0.27 2.41
C ILE A 82 -6.10 1.71 2.02
N LEU A 83 -4.97 1.91 1.35
CA LEU A 83 -4.58 3.19 0.75
C LEU A 83 -4.56 3.03 -0.77
N THR A 84 -5.42 3.77 -1.47
CA THR A 84 -5.37 3.89 -2.93
C THR A 84 -4.63 5.17 -3.30
N ILE A 85 -3.54 5.05 -4.07
CA ILE A 85 -2.78 6.18 -4.59
C ILE A 85 -3.12 6.32 -6.07
N LYS A 86 -3.81 7.40 -6.41
CA LYS A 86 -4.18 7.77 -7.77
C LYS A 86 -3.11 8.65 -8.39
N ILE A 87 -2.32 8.08 -9.28
CA ILE A 87 -1.23 8.76 -9.97
C ILE A 87 -1.80 9.60 -11.13
N VAL A 88 -1.59 10.91 -11.11
CA VAL A 88 -2.16 11.86 -12.09
C VAL A 88 -1.32 11.93 -13.37
N GLY A 89 -0.01 11.77 -13.25
CA GLY A 89 0.96 11.81 -14.35
C GLY A 89 2.10 10.83 -14.11
N ASP A 90 3.11 10.79 -15.00
CA ASP A 90 4.33 10.05 -14.67
C ASP A 90 4.92 10.59 -13.37
N TYR A 91 5.41 9.70 -12.51
CA TYR A 91 5.87 10.09 -11.17
C TYR A 91 7.22 9.46 -10.88
N THR A 92 8.18 10.29 -10.48
CA THR A 92 9.50 9.86 -10.02
C THR A 92 9.54 9.78 -8.50
N LEU A 93 9.99 8.66 -7.95
CA LEU A 93 10.10 8.47 -6.51
C LEU A 93 11.26 9.32 -5.93
N LYS A 94 10.91 10.48 -5.36
CA LYS A 94 11.85 11.49 -4.83
C LYS A 94 12.45 11.17 -3.45
N ALA A 95 12.28 9.95 -2.95
CA ALA A 95 12.82 9.52 -1.67
C ALA A 95 13.57 8.18 -1.83
N PRO A 96 14.67 7.96 -1.08
CA PRO A 96 15.36 6.66 -1.08
C PRO A 96 14.44 5.54 -0.57
N GLU A 97 13.49 5.87 0.30
CA GLU A 97 12.52 4.94 0.83
C GLU A 97 11.22 5.66 1.18
N VAL A 98 10.08 5.07 0.81
CA VAL A 98 8.75 5.47 1.27
C VAL A 98 8.14 4.32 2.08
N THR A 99 7.86 4.59 3.35
CA THR A 99 7.38 3.57 4.28
C THR A 99 5.88 3.66 4.49
N PHE A 100 5.18 2.56 4.24
CA PHE A 100 3.77 2.41 4.57
C PHE A 100 3.60 1.64 5.90
N LYS A 101 2.57 2.01 6.67
CA LYS A 101 2.14 1.24 7.85
C LYS A 101 1.47 -0.07 7.40
N LYS A 102 1.26 -1.05 8.29
CA LYS A 102 0.63 -2.36 7.97
C LYS A 102 -0.70 -2.20 7.18
N ASN A 103 -0.66 -2.20 5.86
CA ASN A 103 -1.80 -1.85 5.01
C ASN A 103 -1.76 -2.57 3.65
N SER A 104 -2.87 -2.46 2.92
CA SER A 104 -2.90 -2.71 1.48
C SER A 104 -2.73 -1.37 0.75
N VAL A 105 -1.70 -1.24 -0.08
CA VAL A 105 -1.49 -0.09 -0.95
C VAL A 105 -1.80 -0.50 -2.37
N THR A 106 -2.68 0.25 -3.02
CA THR A 106 -2.97 0.08 -4.45
C THR A 106 -2.59 1.36 -5.18
N PHE A 107 -1.66 1.24 -6.12
CA PHE A 107 -1.35 2.27 -7.08
C PHE A 107 -2.23 2.05 -8.31
N ILE A 108 -3.01 3.06 -8.64
CA ILE A 108 -3.81 3.11 -9.86
C ILE A 108 -3.58 4.45 -10.53
N THR A 109 -3.70 4.49 -11.84
CA THR A 109 -3.66 5.74 -12.58
C THR A 109 -5.00 6.47 -12.45
N SER A 110 -4.95 7.80 -12.41
CA SER A 110 -6.17 8.63 -12.35
C SER A 110 -7.01 8.54 -13.63
N ALA A 111 -6.36 8.19 -14.74
CA ALA A 111 -6.94 7.85 -16.03
C ALA A 111 -6.26 6.59 -16.57
N ALA A 112 -7.01 5.71 -17.24
CA ALA A 112 -6.51 4.41 -17.69
C ALA A 112 -5.27 4.50 -18.60
N ARG A 113 -5.17 5.56 -19.41
CA ARG A 113 -4.07 5.83 -20.34
C ARG A 113 -3.80 7.34 -20.45
N LYS A 114 -2.61 7.69 -20.91
CA LYS A 114 -2.27 9.02 -21.41
C LYS A 114 -3.03 9.31 -22.70
N THR A 115 -3.04 10.58 -23.11
CA THR A 115 -3.68 11.03 -24.37
C THR A 115 -3.12 10.33 -25.61
N ASP A 116 -1.85 9.93 -25.58
CA ASP A 116 -1.19 9.17 -26.65
C ASP A 116 -1.44 7.65 -26.60
N GLY A 117 -2.26 7.18 -25.64
CA GLY A 117 -2.55 5.77 -25.41
C GLY A 117 -1.49 5.01 -24.61
N SER A 118 -0.39 5.64 -24.22
CA SER A 118 0.62 5.02 -23.36
C SER A 118 0.15 4.92 -21.90
N ILE A 119 0.78 4.03 -21.13
CA ILE A 119 0.51 3.84 -19.70
C ILE A 119 1.42 4.78 -18.89
N TYR A 120 0.92 5.31 -17.78
CA TYR A 120 1.74 6.12 -16.86
C TYR A 120 2.83 5.29 -16.19
N SER A 121 3.89 5.95 -15.77
CA SER A 121 5.08 5.31 -15.18
C SER A 121 5.35 5.80 -13.77
N LEU A 122 5.66 4.86 -12.88
CA LEU A 122 6.38 5.08 -11.63
C LEU A 122 7.87 4.88 -11.90
N ASN A 123 8.62 5.98 -11.95
CA ASN A 123 10.05 5.98 -12.17
C ASN A 123 10.77 5.88 -10.83
N LEU A 124 11.65 4.90 -10.70
CA LEU A 124 12.53 4.75 -9.56
C LEU A 124 13.79 5.59 -9.79
N ALA A 125 14.38 6.07 -8.70
CA ALA A 125 15.57 6.92 -8.72
C ALA A 125 16.72 6.29 -7.93
N LEU A 126 17.94 6.76 -8.18
CA LEU A 126 19.13 6.43 -7.41
C LEU A 126 19.43 7.53 -6.39
N PHE A 127 19.75 7.12 -5.17
CA PHE A 127 20.16 8.00 -4.09
C PHE A 127 21.52 7.55 -3.55
N ASP A 128 22.29 8.46 -2.96
CA ASP A 128 23.47 8.09 -2.18
C ASP A 128 23.05 7.24 -0.98
N ASP A 129 23.80 6.17 -0.69
CA ASP A 129 23.48 5.29 0.45
C ASP A 129 23.76 5.93 1.81
N GLY A 130 24.52 7.03 1.83
CA GLY A 130 24.91 7.77 3.03
C GLY A 130 25.86 7.02 3.98
N VAL A 131 26.32 5.82 3.61
CA VAL A 131 27.12 4.92 4.46
C VAL A 131 28.44 4.56 3.78
N THR A 132 28.40 4.15 2.52
CA THR A 132 29.56 3.74 1.74
C THR A 132 29.81 4.77 0.65
N ALA A 133 30.97 5.43 0.69
CA ALA A 133 31.29 6.47 -0.30
C ALA A 133 31.14 5.95 -1.74
N GLY A 134 30.33 6.65 -2.53
CA GLY A 134 30.07 6.31 -3.93
C GLY A 134 29.05 5.20 -4.17
N SER A 135 28.53 4.55 -3.12
CA SER A 135 27.47 3.55 -3.24
C SER A 135 26.09 4.21 -3.38
N LYS A 136 25.21 3.52 -4.12
CA LYS A 136 23.84 3.99 -4.38
C LYS A 136 22.80 3.02 -3.82
N VAL A 137 21.61 3.55 -3.58
CA VAL A 137 20.39 2.81 -3.27
C VAL A 137 19.33 3.11 -4.31
N VAL A 138 18.55 2.10 -4.68
CA VAL A 138 17.34 2.29 -5.50
C VAL A 138 16.22 2.76 -4.59
N SER A 139 15.46 3.76 -5.05
CA SER A 139 14.26 4.23 -4.38
C SER A 139 13.28 3.08 -4.14
N SER A 140 12.82 2.92 -2.91
CA SER A 140 12.08 1.74 -2.49
C SER A 140 10.76 2.06 -1.79
N LEU A 141 9.84 1.11 -1.82
CA LEU A 141 8.66 1.07 -0.98
C LEU A 141 8.93 0.09 0.15
N ALA A 142 8.80 0.55 1.38
CA ALA A 142 9.03 -0.24 2.57
C ALA A 142 7.73 -0.51 3.32
N SER A 143 7.64 -1.69 3.90
CA SER A 143 6.70 -1.99 4.97
C SER A 143 7.44 -2.00 6.32
N LEU A 144 6.83 -1.40 7.34
CA LEU A 144 7.38 -1.38 8.70
C LEU A 144 6.90 -2.57 9.56
N HIS A 145 5.73 -3.16 9.29
CA HIS A 145 5.13 -4.16 10.17
C HIS A 145 4.16 -5.11 9.44
N GLY A 146 4.22 -6.40 9.80
CA GLY A 146 3.25 -7.43 9.44
C GLY A 146 3.11 -7.73 7.94
N TYR A 147 1.90 -8.16 7.58
CA TYR A 147 1.50 -8.45 6.19
C TYR A 147 1.12 -7.16 5.46
N ASN A 148 1.75 -6.90 4.32
CA ASN A 148 1.44 -5.77 3.46
C ASN A 148 1.23 -6.25 2.03
N SER A 149 0.32 -5.58 1.33
CA SER A 149 0.06 -5.85 -0.07
C SER A 149 0.31 -4.56 -0.84
N ILE A 150 1.18 -4.62 -1.84
CA ILE A 150 1.42 -3.53 -2.78
C ILE A 150 0.90 -4.00 -4.13
N SER A 151 -0.07 -3.28 -4.68
CA SER A 151 -0.65 -3.59 -5.97
C SER A 151 -0.43 -2.43 -6.92
N THR A 152 -0.10 -2.72 -8.17
CA THR A 152 -0.03 -1.75 -9.26
C THR A 152 -1.03 -2.18 -10.32
N ASP A 153 -1.87 -1.26 -10.77
CA ASP A 153 -2.85 -1.50 -11.83
C ASP A 153 -2.72 -0.43 -12.91
N GLN A 154 -2.52 -0.88 -14.15
CA GLN A 154 -2.28 -0.03 -15.31
C GLN A 154 -1.15 0.98 -15.06
N LEU A 155 -0.04 0.51 -14.53
CA LEU A 155 1.11 1.34 -14.17
C LEU A 155 2.41 0.63 -14.58
N ASN A 156 3.27 1.35 -15.27
CA ASN A 156 4.63 0.90 -15.54
C ASN A 156 5.53 1.18 -14.33
N VAL A 157 6.46 0.29 -14.03
CA VAL A 157 7.51 0.54 -13.04
C VAL A 157 8.87 0.52 -13.74
N VAL A 158 9.59 1.62 -13.63
CA VAL A 158 10.81 1.87 -14.40
C VAL A 158 11.99 1.99 -13.44
N PHE A 159 12.90 1.02 -13.46
CA PHE A 159 14.17 1.08 -12.74
C PHE A 159 15.14 2.06 -13.43
N PRO A 160 15.93 2.82 -12.66
CA PRO A 160 16.86 3.81 -13.19
C PRO A 160 18.04 3.14 -13.89
N LEU A 161 18.73 3.91 -14.73
CA LEU A 161 20.08 3.59 -15.20
C LEU A 161 21.11 3.81 -14.09
N ASN A 162 22.16 2.98 -14.03
CA ASN A 162 23.32 3.19 -13.15
C ASN A 162 24.46 3.80 -13.98
N PRO A 163 24.54 5.14 -14.10
CA PRO A 163 25.44 5.80 -15.03
C PRO A 163 26.93 5.64 -14.66
N THR A 164 27.26 5.27 -13.43
CA THR A 164 28.64 5.30 -12.91
C THR A 164 29.17 3.93 -12.49
N ASN A 165 28.48 2.83 -12.81
CA ASN A 165 28.76 1.49 -12.26
C ASN A 165 28.93 1.50 -10.73
N ALA A 166 28.24 2.42 -10.05
CA ALA A 166 28.33 2.54 -8.61
C ALA A 166 27.80 1.25 -7.96
N PRO A 167 28.45 0.73 -6.90
CA PRO A 167 27.90 -0.38 -6.14
C PRO A 167 26.48 -0.06 -5.66
N ILE A 168 25.54 -0.97 -5.91
CA ILE A 168 24.17 -0.85 -5.43
C ILE A 168 24.04 -1.65 -4.15
N THR A 169 24.03 -0.98 -2.99
CA THR A 169 23.95 -1.64 -1.68
C THR A 169 22.52 -2.09 -1.35
N GLN A 170 21.54 -1.47 -2.01
CA GLN A 170 20.11 -1.72 -1.82
C GLN A 170 19.38 -1.68 -3.17
N PRO A 171 19.38 -2.81 -3.89
CA PRO A 171 18.78 -2.90 -5.22
C PRO A 171 17.25 -3.02 -5.21
N GLU A 172 16.64 -3.34 -4.06
CA GLU A 172 15.23 -3.71 -4.00
C GLU A 172 14.25 -2.54 -4.15
N PHE A 173 13.25 -2.69 -5.04
CA PHE A 173 12.09 -1.79 -5.07
C PHE A 173 11.18 -2.03 -3.87
N LEU A 174 10.85 -3.28 -3.55
CA LEU A 174 10.01 -3.62 -2.41
C LEU A 174 10.85 -4.17 -1.26
N ARG A 175 10.71 -3.52 -0.09
CA ARG A 175 11.47 -3.83 1.12
C ARG A 175 10.57 -4.15 2.29
N VAL A 176 10.96 -5.19 3.02
CA VAL A 176 10.46 -5.47 4.36
C VAL A 176 11.43 -4.87 5.39
N ARG A 177 10.95 -4.02 6.31
CA ARG A 177 11.68 -3.58 7.51
C ARG A 177 11.06 -4.21 8.75
N GLY A 178 11.88 -4.88 9.55
CA GLY A 178 11.51 -5.38 10.87
C GLY A 178 12.00 -6.81 11.14
N LEU A 179 11.78 -7.29 12.36
CA LEU A 179 12.02 -8.66 12.79
C LEU A 179 10.65 -9.37 12.91
N GLY A 180 10.55 -10.62 12.44
CA GLY A 180 9.33 -11.46 12.54
C GLY A 180 8.77 -11.95 11.20
N ASP A 181 7.59 -12.59 11.26
CA ASP A 181 6.83 -13.12 10.10
C ASP A 181 6.25 -11.98 9.25
N LEU A 182 7.13 -11.31 8.53
CA LEU A 182 6.79 -10.21 7.66
C LEU A 182 6.48 -10.76 6.27
N SER A 183 5.44 -10.23 5.64
CA SER A 183 5.06 -10.66 4.30
C SER A 183 4.77 -9.46 3.43
N ILE A 184 5.36 -9.43 2.24
CA ILE A 184 4.93 -8.52 1.18
C ILE A 184 4.34 -9.33 0.05
N ARG A 185 3.09 -9.02 -0.30
CA ARG A 185 2.49 -9.42 -1.55
C ARG A 185 2.63 -8.28 -2.54
N SER A 186 3.17 -8.56 -3.71
CA SER A 186 3.20 -7.66 -4.84
C SER A 186 2.24 -8.16 -5.92
N ASN A 187 1.30 -7.32 -6.35
CA ASN A 187 0.45 -7.62 -7.49
C ASN A 187 0.70 -6.60 -8.61
N ILE A 188 0.88 -7.09 -9.83
CA ILE A 188 1.06 -6.24 -11.01
C ILE A 188 0.01 -6.62 -12.03
N PHE A 189 -0.87 -5.66 -12.33
CA PHE A 189 -1.97 -5.82 -13.27
C PHE A 189 -1.74 -4.87 -14.45
N SER A 190 -1.60 -5.44 -15.65
CA SER A 190 -1.63 -4.68 -16.91
C SER A 190 -0.61 -3.54 -17.00
N GLY A 191 0.66 -3.81 -16.70
CA GLY A 191 1.76 -2.83 -16.80
C GLY A 191 3.03 -3.40 -17.42
N ALA A 192 4.06 -2.58 -17.49
CA ALA A 192 5.41 -2.99 -17.88
C ALA A 192 6.41 -2.74 -16.75
N ILE A 193 7.33 -3.67 -16.55
CA ILE A 193 8.50 -3.47 -15.68
C ILE A 193 9.74 -3.38 -16.54
N THR A 194 10.40 -2.24 -16.48
CA THR A 194 11.57 -1.97 -17.32
C THR A 194 12.78 -1.65 -16.46
N SER A 195 13.95 -2.17 -16.81
CA SER A 195 15.21 -1.77 -16.18
C SER A 195 16.18 -1.28 -17.24
N ALA A 196 16.51 0.01 -17.19
CA ALA A 196 17.57 0.55 -18.03
C ALA A 196 18.91 0.16 -17.41
N GLY A 197 19.66 -0.75 -18.04
CA GLY A 197 21.03 -1.06 -17.60
C GLY A 197 21.12 -1.87 -16.30
N ARG A 198 20.15 -2.76 -16.07
CA ARG A 198 20.28 -3.87 -15.10
C ARG A 198 20.51 -3.40 -13.66
N VAL A 199 19.77 -2.39 -13.25
CA VAL A 199 19.82 -1.85 -11.89
C VAL A 199 18.63 -2.35 -11.11
N GLY A 200 18.91 -2.78 -9.88
CA GLY A 200 17.88 -3.16 -8.93
C GLY A 200 17.35 -4.57 -9.08
N CYS A 201 16.40 -4.89 -8.21
CA CYS A 201 15.55 -6.06 -8.24
C CYS A 201 14.16 -5.70 -7.69
N TRP A 202 13.15 -6.49 -8.02
CA TRP A 202 11.78 -6.21 -7.62
C TRP A 202 11.60 -6.32 -6.11
N MET A 203 12.09 -7.40 -5.48
CA MET A 203 11.92 -7.63 -4.05
C MET A 203 13.17 -8.19 -3.38
N LYS A 204 13.32 -7.89 -2.09
CA LYS A 204 14.24 -8.55 -1.18
C LYS A 204 13.59 -8.76 0.19
N SER A 205 13.56 -10.00 0.67
CA SER A 205 13.28 -10.28 2.08
C SER A 205 14.54 -10.05 2.90
N ARG A 206 14.42 -9.33 4.03
CA ARG A 206 15.46 -9.28 5.06
C ARG A 206 14.94 -10.03 6.28
N GLY A 207 15.54 -11.18 6.61
CA GLY A 207 15.14 -12.00 7.76
C GLY A 207 14.10 -13.07 7.43
N GLN A 208 13.28 -13.45 8.42
CA GLN A 208 12.28 -14.54 8.36
C GLN A 208 10.98 -14.17 7.62
N GLY A 209 11.05 -13.28 6.63
CA GLY A 209 9.87 -12.81 5.90
C GLY A 209 9.62 -13.60 4.62
N ARG A 210 8.34 -13.80 4.26
CA ARG A 210 7.93 -14.34 2.95
C ARG A 210 7.64 -13.20 1.96
N VAL A 211 7.85 -13.46 0.69
CA VAL A 211 7.52 -12.52 -0.38
C VAL A 211 6.68 -13.26 -1.41
N GLU A 212 5.55 -12.66 -1.80
CA GLU A 212 4.63 -13.21 -2.78
C GLU A 212 4.58 -12.26 -3.98
N LEU A 213 4.65 -12.81 -5.20
CA LEU A 213 4.55 -12.04 -6.44
C LEU A 213 3.46 -12.62 -7.33
N TYR A 214 2.52 -11.77 -7.72
CA TYR A 214 1.48 -12.07 -8.68
C TYR A 214 1.62 -11.13 -9.87
N LEU A 215 1.81 -11.72 -11.05
CA LEU A 215 1.90 -11.01 -12.32
C LEU A 215 0.69 -11.39 -13.16
N TYR A 216 -0.06 -10.40 -13.64
CA TYR A 216 -1.18 -10.59 -14.54
C TYR A 216 -1.11 -9.60 -15.69
N SER A 217 -1.15 -10.10 -16.93
CA SER A 217 -1.05 -9.27 -18.14
C SER A 217 0.13 -8.27 -18.10
N THR A 218 1.24 -8.68 -17.49
CA THR A 218 2.41 -7.83 -17.25
C THR A 218 3.51 -8.17 -18.24
N THR A 219 4.15 -7.15 -18.80
CA THR A 219 5.34 -7.30 -19.65
C THR A 219 6.59 -6.87 -18.90
N TYR A 220 7.76 -7.38 -19.28
CA TYR A 220 9.03 -6.94 -18.71
C TYR A 220 10.15 -6.95 -19.75
N THR A 221 11.13 -6.07 -19.58
CA THR A 221 12.32 -6.03 -20.44
C THR A 221 13.25 -7.20 -20.12
N SER A 222 13.99 -7.72 -21.11
CA SER A 222 14.96 -8.81 -20.91
C SER A 222 15.98 -8.54 -19.80
N ASP A 223 16.30 -7.27 -19.53
CA ASP A 223 17.20 -6.88 -18.44
C ASP A 223 16.64 -7.14 -17.03
N MET A 224 15.34 -7.45 -16.89
CA MET A 224 14.71 -7.86 -15.62
C MET A 224 14.78 -9.38 -15.36
N ALA A 225 15.27 -10.19 -16.29
CA ALA A 225 15.44 -11.63 -16.08
C ALA A 225 16.35 -11.90 -14.86
N GLY A 226 15.93 -12.78 -13.93
CA GLY A 226 16.63 -13.03 -12.67
C GLY A 226 16.60 -11.89 -11.65
N ARG A 227 15.89 -10.78 -11.92
CA ARG A 227 15.85 -9.60 -11.03
C ARG A 227 14.53 -9.46 -10.28
N TRP A 228 13.71 -10.50 -10.26
CA TRP A 228 12.51 -10.52 -9.43
C TRP A 228 12.87 -10.62 -7.95
N LEU A 229 13.87 -11.42 -7.63
CA LEU A 229 14.36 -11.66 -6.28
C LEU A 229 15.85 -11.36 -6.22
N ASN A 230 16.26 -10.63 -5.19
CA ASN A 230 17.67 -10.29 -5.01
C ASN A 230 18.56 -11.54 -4.90
N GLY A 231 19.63 -11.60 -5.69
CA GLY A 231 20.65 -12.65 -5.63
C GLY A 231 20.34 -13.91 -6.45
N MET A 232 19.26 -13.91 -7.25
CA MET A 232 18.95 -15.00 -8.17
C MET A 232 19.56 -14.72 -9.55
N ALA A 233 20.05 -15.77 -10.20
CA ALA A 233 20.57 -15.65 -11.56
C ALA A 233 19.41 -15.67 -12.56
N ALA A 234 19.58 -14.99 -13.68
CA ALA A 234 18.66 -15.09 -14.80
C ALA A 234 18.60 -16.53 -15.31
N ALA A 235 17.40 -16.97 -15.67
CA ALA A 235 17.10 -18.30 -16.19
C ALA A 235 17.39 -19.46 -15.23
N ALA A 236 17.60 -19.18 -13.94
CA ALA A 236 17.89 -20.22 -12.96
C ALA A 236 16.69 -21.17 -12.78
N ASP A 237 16.97 -22.46 -12.58
CA ASP A 237 15.94 -23.45 -12.25
C ASP A 237 15.41 -23.17 -10.84
N PRO A 238 14.11 -22.87 -10.65
CA PRO A 238 13.57 -22.62 -9.33
C PRO A 238 13.82 -23.77 -8.33
N LYS A 239 13.93 -25.02 -8.81
CA LYS A 239 14.23 -26.19 -7.96
C LYS A 239 15.60 -26.15 -7.30
N SER A 240 16.52 -25.32 -7.83
CA SER A 240 17.83 -25.10 -7.20
C SER A 240 17.78 -24.23 -5.95
N TYR A 241 16.62 -23.62 -5.65
CA TYR A 241 16.40 -22.79 -4.47
C TYR A 241 15.37 -23.45 -3.53
N THR A 242 15.77 -23.80 -2.31
CA THR A 242 14.88 -24.44 -1.31
C THR A 242 13.76 -23.52 -0.84
N ASP A 243 13.97 -22.21 -0.95
CA ASP A 243 13.10 -21.19 -0.36
C ASP A 243 12.22 -20.50 -1.42
N VAL A 244 12.15 -21.06 -2.64
CA VAL A 244 11.36 -20.54 -3.75
C VAL A 244 10.25 -21.52 -4.10
N LEU A 245 9.00 -21.06 -3.99
CA LEU A 245 7.84 -21.73 -4.54
C LEU A 245 7.30 -20.91 -5.71
N THR A 246 7.28 -21.50 -6.90
CA THR A 246 6.82 -20.83 -8.11
C THR A 246 6.18 -21.82 -9.08
N ASN A 247 5.26 -21.33 -9.90
CA ASN A 247 4.71 -22.04 -11.05
C ASN A 247 5.51 -21.78 -12.34
N LEU A 248 6.56 -20.97 -12.27
CA LEU A 248 7.46 -20.70 -13.39
C LEU A 248 8.43 -21.86 -13.59
N THR A 249 8.81 -22.12 -14.84
CA THR A 249 9.85 -23.11 -15.19
C THR A 249 11.26 -22.53 -15.10
N SER A 250 11.39 -21.21 -14.96
CA SER A 250 12.65 -20.47 -14.93
C SER A 250 12.44 -19.09 -14.27
N LEU A 251 13.46 -18.56 -13.58
CA LEU A 251 13.43 -17.26 -12.87
C LEU A 251 14.06 -16.09 -13.65
#